data_AF-A0A8S4AU51-F1
#
_entry.id   AF-A0A8S4AU51-F1
#
_cell.length_a   1.000
_cell.length_b   1.000
_cell.length_c   1.000
_cell.angle_alpha   90.00
_cell.angle_beta   90.00
_cell.angle_gamma   90.00
#
_symmetry.space_group_name_H-M   'P 1'
#
loop_
_entity.id
_entity.type
_entity.pdbx_description
1 polymer ?
#
loop_
_entity_poly.entity_id
_entity_poly.type
_entity_poly.pdbx_seq_one_letter_code
_entity_poly.pdbx_strand_id
1 'polypeptide(L)'
;MLIVYPQTKTYFSHWKDLGPSSPSVRKHGITVMNGVADAVGKIDNLTAGLLNLSELHAFTLRVDPANFKILSHNILVVMAILFPTEFTPEVHVAMDKFLASLALALAEKYR
;
A
#
# COMPACT_ATOMS: atom_id res chain seq x y z
N MET A 1 -7.54 6.51 0.73
CA MET A 1 -8.07 5.13 0.84
C MET A 1 -9.30 5.09 1.74
N LEU A 2 -9.18 5.31 3.06
CA LEU A 2 -10.27 5.09 4.03
C LEU A 2 -11.54 5.93 3.79
N ILE A 3 -11.42 7.13 3.22
CA ILE A 3 -12.55 8.02 2.93
C ILE A 3 -13.23 7.67 1.60
N VAL A 4 -12.44 7.52 0.53
CA VAL A 4 -12.94 7.29 -0.84
C VAL A 4 -13.41 5.85 -1.08
N TYR A 5 -12.81 4.88 -0.37
CA TYR A 5 -13.10 3.46 -0.49
C TYR A 5 -13.52 2.89 0.87
N PRO A 6 -14.77 3.14 1.31
CA PRO A 6 -15.22 2.86 2.68
C PRO A 6 -15.19 1.38 3.06
N GLN A 7 -15.20 0.45 2.09
CA GLN A 7 -15.00 -0.98 2.35
C GLN A 7 -13.68 -1.29 3.07
N THR A 8 -12.67 -0.45 2.90
CA THR A 8 -11.36 -0.61 3.57
C THR A 8 -11.41 -0.24 5.06
N LYS A 9 -12.47 0.43 5.54
CA LYS A 9 -12.58 0.88 6.94
C LYS A 9 -12.65 -0.28 7.94
N THR A 10 -13.17 -1.44 7.52
CA THR A 10 -13.32 -2.60 8.43
C THR A 10 -12.00 -3.01 9.08
N TYR A 11 -10.90 -2.97 8.31
CA TYR A 11 -9.54 -3.32 8.78
C TYR A 11 -8.98 -2.33 9.81
N PHE A 12 -9.56 -1.14 9.92
CA PHE A 12 -9.13 -0.05 10.80
C PHE A 12 -10.21 0.38 11.81
N SER A 13 -11.23 -0.46 12.01
CA SER A 13 -12.37 -0.20 12.91
C SER A 13 -11.98 0.04 14.38
N HIS A 14 -10.77 -0.37 14.77
CA HIS A 14 -10.21 -0.14 16.10
C HIS A 14 -9.67 1.30 16.30
N TRP A 15 -9.58 2.12 15.25
CA TRP A 15 -9.21 3.54 15.37
C TRP A 15 -10.44 4.42 15.58
N LYS A 16 -10.33 5.38 16.51
CA LYS A 16 -11.39 6.34 16.81
C LYS A 16 -11.59 7.40 15.72
N ASP A 17 -10.53 7.74 15.00
CA ASP A 17 -10.53 8.74 13.93
C ASP A 17 -9.73 8.21 12.72
N LEU A 18 -10.36 8.27 11.55
CA LEU A 18 -9.83 7.83 10.26
C LEU A 18 -9.46 9.01 9.34
N GLY A 19 -9.57 10.25 9.83
CA GLY A 19 -9.17 11.46 9.12
C GLY A 19 -7.65 11.56 8.94
N PRO A 20 -7.17 12.34 7.95
CA PRO A 20 -5.74 12.48 7.66
C PRO A 20 -4.92 13.14 8.79
N SER A 21 -5.58 13.89 9.69
CA SER A 21 -4.98 14.46 10.88
C SER A 21 -4.89 13.50 12.07
N SER A 22 -5.53 12.32 12.00
CA SER A 22 -5.51 11.32 13.07
C SER A 22 -4.09 10.85 13.37
N PRO A 23 -3.66 10.82 14.65
CA PRO A 23 -2.35 10.28 15.04
C PRO A 23 -2.15 8.84 14.59
N SER A 24 -3.19 8.00 14.66
CA SER A 24 -3.13 6.60 14.21
C SER A 24 -2.91 6.50 12.70
N VAL A 25 -3.63 7.30 11.92
CA VAL A 25 -3.49 7.33 10.46
C VAL A 25 -2.09 7.81 10.07
N ARG A 26 -1.58 8.87 10.71
CA ARG A 26 -0.22 9.38 10.45
C ARG A 26 0.85 8.34 10.78
N LYS A 27 0.77 7.72 11.96
CA LYS A 27 1.72 6.69 12.39
C LYS A 27 1.71 5.48 11.46
N HIS A 28 0.53 5.01 11.08
CA HIS A 28 0.42 3.88 10.17
C HIS A 28 0.83 4.24 8.74
N GLY A 29 0.54 5.46 8.27
CA GLY A 29 1.02 5.96 6.98
C GLY A 29 2.55 5.91 6.87
N ILE A 30 3.26 6.30 7.92
CA ILE A 30 4.73 6.15 8.00
C ILE A 30 5.13 4.66 7.91
N THR A 31 4.42 3.78 8.63
CA THR A 31 4.68 2.33 8.61
C THR A 31 4.54 1.75 7.20
N VAL A 32 3.46 2.12 6.50
CA VAL A 32 3.20 1.69 5.11
C VAL A 32 4.29 2.20 4.18
N MET A 33 4.64 3.49 4.23
CA MET A 33 5.65 4.06 3.33
C MET A 33 7.05 3.52 3.61
N ASN A 34 7.39 3.16 4.86
CA ASN A 34 8.63 2.44 5.17
C ASN A 34 8.63 1.04 4.54
N GLY A 35 7.50 0.33 4.56
CA GLY A 35 7.36 -0.95 3.85
C GLY A 35 7.51 -0.81 2.33
N VAL A 36 6.97 0.27 1.74
CA VAL A 36 7.16 0.59 0.32
C VAL A 36 8.63 0.89 0.01
N ALA A 37 9.31 1.66 0.87
CA ALA A 37 10.74 1.95 0.70
C ALA A 37 11.62 0.70 0.81
N ASP A 38 11.31 -0.19 1.76
CA ASP A 38 11.96 -1.51 1.87
C ASP A 38 11.72 -2.36 0.61
N ALA A 39 10.51 -2.33 0.05
CA ALA A 39 10.19 -3.00 -1.22
C ALA A 39 11.00 -2.46 -2.40
N VAL A 40 11.29 -1.15 -2.44
CA VAL A 40 12.21 -0.57 -3.46
C VAL A 40 13.61 -1.17 -3.32
N GLY A 41 14.12 -1.34 -2.09
CA GLY A 41 15.41 -2.00 -1.84
C GLY A 41 15.43 -3.50 -2.18
N LYS A 42 14.26 -4.11 -2.37
CA LYS A 42 14.05 -5.54 -2.67
C LYS A 42 13.46 -5.75 -4.07
N ILE A 43 13.54 -4.75 -4.95
CA ILE A 43 12.81 -4.73 -6.23
C ILE A 43 13.16 -5.92 -7.15
N ASP A 44 14.38 -6.45 -7.06
CA ASP A 44 14.82 -7.61 -7.85
C ASP A 44 14.12 -8.92 -7.44
N ASN A 45 13.64 -9.02 -6.20
CA ASN A 45 12.91 -10.19 -5.70
C ASN A 45 11.90 -9.81 -4.59
N LEU A 46 10.81 -9.16 -5.00
CA LEU A 46 9.74 -8.72 -4.10
C LEU A 46 9.06 -9.90 -3.37
N THR A 47 8.86 -11.03 -4.03
CA THR A 47 8.19 -12.20 -3.45
C THR A 47 8.95 -12.73 -2.23
N ALA A 48 10.27 -12.93 -2.34
CA ALA A 48 11.08 -13.32 -1.20
C ALA A 48 11.21 -12.18 -0.18
N GLY A 49 11.39 -10.95 -0.66
CA GLY A 49 11.63 -9.78 0.18
C GLY A 49 10.46 -9.39 1.08
N LEU A 50 9.21 -9.66 0.65
CA LEU A 50 7.98 -9.29 1.34
C LEU A 50 7.24 -10.47 1.98
N LEU A 51 7.88 -11.64 2.08
CA LEU A 51 7.28 -12.87 2.59
C LEU A 51 6.57 -12.68 3.95
N ASN A 52 7.28 -12.12 4.93
CA ASN A 52 6.73 -11.89 6.27
C ASN A 52 5.54 -10.92 6.26
N LEU A 53 5.56 -9.94 5.34
CA LEU A 53 4.48 -8.97 5.20
C LEU A 53 3.26 -9.62 4.53
N SER A 54 3.49 -10.52 3.56
CA SER A 54 2.44 -11.35 2.96
C SER A 54 1.76 -12.24 4.02
N GLU A 55 2.53 -12.94 4.86
CA GLU A 55 2.00 -13.78 5.94
C GLU A 55 1.18 -12.96 6.95
N LEU A 56 1.67 -11.78 7.32
CA LEU A 56 0.94 -10.87 8.21
C LEU A 56 -0.41 -10.48 7.62
N HIS A 57 -0.45 -10.06 6.35
CA HIS A 57 -1.70 -9.63 5.70
C HIS A 57 -2.66 -10.79 5.45
N ALA A 58 -2.15 -11.97 5.10
CA ALA A 58 -2.96 -13.16 4.80
C ALA A 58 -3.55 -13.80 6.07
N PHE A 59 -2.72 -14.10 7.08
CA PHE A 59 -3.13 -14.97 8.18
C PHE A 59 -3.57 -14.21 9.43
N THR A 60 -2.85 -13.14 9.78
CA THR A 60 -3.12 -12.36 10.99
C THR A 60 -4.17 -11.29 10.75
N LEU A 61 -3.97 -10.46 9.72
CA LEU A 61 -4.88 -9.34 9.42
C LEU A 61 -6.04 -9.76 8.53
N ARG A 62 -5.90 -10.85 7.77
CA ARG A 62 -6.91 -11.40 6.85
C ARG A 62 -7.48 -10.33 5.92
N VAL A 63 -6.60 -9.50 5.36
CA VAL A 63 -6.96 -8.43 4.43
C VAL A 63 -7.36 -9.06 3.11
N ASP A 64 -8.50 -8.73 2.52
CA ASP A 64 -8.82 -9.23 1.17
C ASP A 64 -7.79 -8.64 0.17
N PRO A 65 -7.09 -9.46 -0.64
CA PRO A 65 -6.02 -9.00 -1.53
C PRO A 65 -6.52 -8.02 -2.59
N ALA A 66 -7.83 -7.99 -2.88
CA ALA A 66 -8.44 -7.00 -3.76
C ALA A 66 -8.28 -5.55 -3.23
N ASN A 67 -7.95 -5.35 -1.96
CA ASN A 67 -7.70 -4.02 -1.38
C ASN A 67 -6.30 -3.48 -1.67
N PHE A 68 -5.31 -4.30 -2.05
CA PHE A 68 -3.95 -3.80 -2.30
C PHE A 68 -3.92 -2.79 -3.44
N LYS A 69 -4.61 -3.08 -4.56
CA LYS A 69 -4.73 -2.14 -5.69
C LYS A 69 -5.40 -0.82 -5.30
N ILE A 70 -6.27 -0.82 -4.29
CA ILE A 70 -6.93 0.40 -3.81
C ILE A 70 -5.88 1.30 -3.16
N LEU A 71 -5.04 0.76 -2.28
CA LEU A 71 -3.96 1.53 -1.67
C LEU A 71 -2.96 2.00 -2.73
N SER A 72 -2.55 1.12 -3.64
CA SER A 72 -1.64 1.47 -4.75
C SER A 72 -2.15 2.65 -5.55
N HIS A 73 -3.42 2.64 -5.97
CA HIS A 73 -4.02 3.76 -6.70
C HIS A 73 -4.01 5.07 -5.90
N ASN A 74 -4.29 5.02 -4.59
CA ASN A 74 -4.25 6.22 -3.75
C ASN A 74 -2.83 6.77 -3.59
N ILE A 75 -1.79 5.93 -3.60
CA ILE A 75 -0.39 6.37 -3.61
C ILE A 75 -0.10 7.11 -4.93
N LEU A 76 -0.49 6.55 -6.08
CA LEU A 76 -0.30 7.21 -7.39
C LEU A 76 -1.01 8.57 -7.45
N VAL A 77 -2.24 8.67 -6.94
CA VAL A 77 -2.97 9.94 -6.85
C VAL A 77 -2.22 10.96 -5.99
N VAL A 78 -1.70 10.57 -4.83
CA VAL A 78 -0.91 11.47 -3.97
C VAL A 78 0.39 11.89 -4.64
N MET A 79 1.09 10.98 -5.33
CA MET A 79 2.29 11.31 -6.09
C MET A 79 2.01 12.34 -7.19
N ALA A 80 0.91 12.16 -7.95
CA ALA A 80 0.50 13.11 -8.97
C ALA A 80 0.15 14.50 -8.41
N ILE A 81 -0.43 14.56 -7.21
CA ILE A 81 -0.75 15.83 -6.54
C ILE A 81 0.52 16.53 -6.02
N LEU A 82 1.45 15.78 -5.43
CA LEU A 82 2.64 16.34 -4.77
C LEU A 82 3.80 16.63 -5.73
N PHE A 83 3.90 15.86 -6.80
CA PHE A 83 5.00 15.92 -7.79
C PHE A 83 4.45 16.03 -9.23
N PRO A 84 3.58 17.02 -9.53
CA PRO A 84 2.86 17.07 -10.80
C PRO A 84 3.77 17.21 -12.03
N THR A 85 4.98 17.77 -11.85
CA THR A 85 5.98 17.94 -12.90
C THR A 85 6.87 16.71 -13.07
N GLU A 86 7.26 16.06 -11.96
CA GLU A 86 8.14 14.89 -11.98
C GLU A 86 7.37 13.58 -12.25
N PHE A 87 6.09 13.53 -11.92
CA PHE A 87 5.23 12.37 -12.13
C PHE A 87 4.71 12.30 -13.57
N THR A 88 5.65 12.21 -14.52
CA THR A 88 5.37 12.08 -15.95
C THR A 88 4.65 10.76 -16.26
N PRO A 89 4.07 10.59 -17.46
CA PRO A 89 3.48 9.32 -17.87
C PRO A 89 4.44 8.12 -17.74
N GLU A 90 5.73 8.31 -18.04
CA GLU A 90 6.76 7.27 -17.91
C GLU A 90 7.02 6.90 -16.45
N VAL A 91 7.12 7.90 -15.56
CA VAL A 91 7.26 7.67 -14.11
C VAL A 91 6.01 7.00 -13.56
N HIS A 92 4.83 7.39 -14.02
CA HIS A 92 3.57 6.76 -13.64
C HIS A 92 3.55 5.28 -14.06
N VAL A 93 3.93 4.94 -15.31
CA VAL A 93 4.01 3.54 -15.75
C VAL A 93 4.99 2.73 -14.89
N ALA A 94 6.16 3.30 -14.57
CA ALA A 94 7.13 2.62 -13.71
C ALA A 94 6.58 2.37 -12.29
N MET A 95 5.97 3.39 -11.68
CA MET A 95 5.39 3.29 -10.34
C MET A 95 4.18 2.35 -10.28
N ASP A 96 3.32 2.36 -11.30
CA ASP A 96 2.18 1.45 -11.39
C ASP A 96 2.64 -0.01 -11.48
N LYS A 97 3.61 -0.31 -12.35
CA LYS A 97 4.22 -1.65 -12.45
C LYS A 97 4.86 -2.09 -11.13
N PHE A 98 5.58 -1.20 -10.46
CA PHE A 98 6.19 -1.49 -9.16
C PHE A 98 5.12 -1.80 -8.11
N LEU A 99 4.10 -0.96 -7.95
CA LEU A 99 3.03 -1.16 -6.96
C LEU A 99 2.16 -2.38 -7.27
N ALA A 100 1.97 -2.73 -8.55
CA ALA A 100 1.30 -3.96 -8.96
C ALA A 100 2.13 -5.20 -8.57
N SER A 101 3.45 -5.17 -8.79
CA SER A 101 4.36 -6.26 -8.42
C SER A 101 4.47 -6.40 -6.90
N LEU A 102 4.46 -5.28 -6.17
CA LEU A 102 4.39 -5.26 -4.70
C LEU A 102 3.09 -5.88 -4.21
N ALA A 103 1.94 -5.51 -4.79
CA ALA A 103 0.65 -6.10 -4.45
C ALA A 103 0.60 -7.61 -4.72
N LEU A 104 1.22 -8.07 -5.83
CA LEU A 104 1.35 -9.49 -6.14
C LEU A 104 2.18 -10.22 -5.09
N ALA A 105 3.33 -9.66 -4.68
CA ALA A 105 4.18 -10.23 -3.64
C ALA A 105 3.48 -10.29 -2.28
N LEU A 106 2.66 -9.29 -1.92
CA LEU A 106 1.83 -9.35 -0.72
C LEU A 106 0.74 -10.42 -0.80
N ALA A 107 0.23 -10.73 -2.00
CA ALA A 107 -0.78 -11.74 -2.23
C ALA A 107 -0.24 -13.19 -2.26
N GLU A 108 1.08 -13.39 -2.17
CA GLU A 108 1.72 -14.70 -2.35
C GLU A 108 1.20 -15.77 -1.37
N LYS A 109 1.02 -15.42 -0.09
CA LYS A 109 0.65 -16.37 0.98
C LYS A 109 -0.85 -16.53 1.22
N TYR A 110 -1.68 -16.10 0.29
CA TYR A 110 -3.14 -16.20 0.42
C TYR A 110 -3.71 -17.59 0.11
N ARG A 111 -2.90 -18.49 -0.44
CA ARG A 111 -3.27 -19.87 -0.78
C ARG A 111 -2.07 -20.81 -0.72
#